data_AF-F6BEL8-F1
#
_entry.id   AF-F6BEL8-F1
#
_cell.length_a   1.000
_cell.length_b   1.000
_cell.length_c   1.000
_cell.angle_alpha   90.00
_cell.angle_beta   90.00
_cell.angle_gamma   90.00
#
_symmetry.space_group_name_H-M   'P 1'
#
loop_
_entity.id
_entity.type
_entity.pdbx_description
1 polymer ?
#
loop_
_entity_poly.entity_id
_entity_poly.type
_entity_poly.pdbx_seq_one_letter_code
_entity_poly.pdbx_strand_id
1 'polypeptide(L)'
;MNKGKIDKCKEKIEELKSILKELGIDTAKELEENVDLQYLYLKNLQKNLKDDELFIKLVILNALVSYQLSSTGELWWKEFSNYWSEIEIKDDIFKEYKDFLVNCKGNRRLLNAKMKRIDKIEPFLKNLGIGDIKKYYKNMNVFRNHLANQLKTKKESKTIVFTVKMFGYASRISFNKFIPYPMEIEIPKDSRIEKYTRKFTNEEPIKFWKKIGREINLPPLHIDSILWPVLGKSHEVRELLKKHCKKSDLIFKLVEL
;
A
#
# COMPACT_ATOMS: atom_id res chain seq x y z
N MET A 1 1.04 35.62 -4.98
CA MET A 1 2.07 34.93 -4.15
C MET A 1 3.39 35.69 -4.30
N ASN A 2 4.04 36.09 -3.20
CA ASN A 2 5.32 36.83 -3.23
C ASN A 2 6.46 35.98 -3.81
N LYS A 3 7.36 36.62 -4.59
CA LYS A 3 8.52 36.01 -5.26
C LYS A 3 9.40 35.18 -4.31
N GLY A 4 9.71 35.71 -3.12
CA GLY A 4 10.49 34.99 -2.10
C GLY A 4 9.83 33.72 -1.52
N LYS A 5 8.48 33.61 -1.56
CA LYS A 5 7.79 32.37 -1.16
C LYS A 5 7.87 31.30 -2.25
N ILE A 6 7.91 31.71 -3.52
CA ILE A 6 8.02 30.81 -4.67
C ILE A 6 9.42 30.18 -4.70
N ASP A 7 10.46 30.97 -4.48
CA ASP A 7 11.85 30.48 -4.52
C ASP A 7 12.14 29.49 -3.39
N LYS A 8 11.65 29.77 -2.17
CA LYS A 8 11.76 28.83 -1.03
C LYS A 8 11.05 27.49 -1.25
N CYS A 9 9.89 27.48 -1.92
CA CYS A 9 9.19 26.24 -2.25
C CYS A 9 9.95 25.40 -3.30
N LYS A 10 10.61 26.06 -4.26
CA LYS A 10 11.44 25.36 -5.26
C LYS A 10 12.64 24.70 -4.62
N GLU A 11 13.36 25.40 -3.74
CA GLU A 11 14.50 24.84 -2.99
C GLU A 11 14.10 23.59 -2.20
N LYS A 12 12.98 23.64 -1.47
CA LYS A 12 12.45 22.48 -0.72
C LYS A 12 12.10 21.29 -1.62
N ILE A 13 11.61 21.55 -2.83
CA ILE A 13 11.29 20.49 -3.80
C ILE A 13 12.58 19.85 -4.33
N GLU A 14 13.62 20.63 -4.63
CA GLU A 14 14.91 20.08 -5.05
C GLU A 14 15.59 19.28 -3.93
N GLU A 15 15.50 19.76 -2.69
CA GLU A 15 15.97 19.02 -1.51
C GLU A 15 15.20 17.70 -1.33
N LEU A 16 13.86 17.73 -1.43
CA LEU A 16 13.03 16.54 -1.42
C LEU A 16 13.45 15.52 -2.48
N LYS A 17 13.66 15.97 -3.73
CA LYS A 17 14.11 15.10 -4.83
C LYS A 17 15.49 14.50 -4.55
N SER A 18 16.42 15.31 -4.05
CA SER A 18 17.77 14.86 -3.71
C SER A 18 17.72 13.74 -2.66
N ILE A 19 16.98 13.95 -1.57
CA ILE A 19 16.82 12.96 -0.51
C ILE A 19 16.16 11.67 -1.04
N LEU A 20 15.05 11.78 -1.78
CA LEU A 20 14.36 10.60 -2.32
C LEU A 20 15.20 9.83 -3.33
N LYS A 21 16.01 10.53 -4.15
CA LYS A 21 16.94 9.91 -5.09
C LYS A 21 18.06 9.17 -4.36
N GLU A 22 18.58 9.74 -3.28
CA GLU A 22 19.61 9.10 -2.45
C GLU A 22 19.07 7.85 -1.74
N LEU A 23 17.83 7.89 -1.24
CA LEU A 23 17.17 6.73 -0.65
C LEU A 23 16.95 5.63 -1.71
N GLY A 24 16.35 5.98 -2.84
CA GLY A 24 16.20 5.08 -3.98
C GLY A 24 15.35 3.84 -3.69
N ILE A 25 15.37 2.90 -4.65
CA ILE A 25 14.49 1.72 -4.62
C ILE A 25 14.92 0.69 -3.57
N ASP A 26 16.21 0.56 -3.31
CA ASP A 26 16.73 -0.41 -2.33
C ASP A 26 16.34 -0.03 -0.91
N THR A 27 16.42 1.25 -0.56
CA THR A 27 15.91 1.72 0.74
C THR A 27 14.39 1.59 0.80
N ALA A 28 13.65 1.90 -0.27
CA ALA A 28 12.21 1.65 -0.29
C ALA A 28 11.89 0.18 -0.01
N LYS A 29 12.58 -0.77 -0.67
CA LYS A 29 12.43 -2.21 -0.43
C LYS A 29 12.77 -2.60 1.02
N GLU A 30 13.84 -2.07 1.59
CA GLU A 30 14.25 -2.32 2.98
C GLU A 30 13.16 -1.86 3.97
N LEU A 31 12.58 -0.68 3.75
CA LEU A 31 11.49 -0.17 4.56
C LEU A 31 10.23 -1.03 4.43
N GLU A 32 9.87 -1.41 3.21
CA GLU A 32 8.73 -2.31 2.97
C GLU A 32 8.90 -3.63 3.70
N GLU A 33 10.09 -4.23 3.67
CA GLU A 33 10.30 -5.60 4.17
C GLU A 33 10.56 -5.69 5.67
N ASN A 34 11.10 -4.63 6.28
CA ASN A 34 11.60 -4.64 7.66
C ASN A 34 10.97 -3.59 8.58
N VAL A 35 10.26 -2.60 8.04
CA VAL A 35 9.69 -1.48 8.82
C VAL A 35 8.17 -1.41 8.67
N ASP A 36 7.62 -1.67 7.48
CA ASP A 36 6.18 -1.65 7.25
C ASP A 36 5.49 -2.80 7.98
N LEU A 37 4.78 -2.46 9.07
CA LEU A 37 4.06 -3.43 9.88
C LEU A 37 3.06 -4.26 9.05
N GLN A 38 2.47 -3.69 8.00
CA GLN A 38 1.52 -4.41 7.15
C GLN A 38 2.24 -5.56 6.42
N TYR A 39 3.45 -5.34 5.92
CA TYR A 39 4.27 -6.39 5.32
C TYR A 39 4.65 -7.48 6.33
N LEU A 40 5.02 -7.08 7.56
CA LEU A 40 5.38 -8.02 8.62
C LEU A 40 4.20 -8.91 9.03
N TYR A 41 2.99 -8.33 9.16
CA TYR A 41 1.77 -9.10 9.40
C TYR A 41 1.44 -10.05 8.24
N LEU A 42 1.64 -9.60 7.00
CA LEU A 42 1.45 -10.48 5.83
C LEU A 42 2.42 -11.65 5.79
N LYS A 43 3.68 -11.45 6.18
CA LYS A 43 4.65 -12.55 6.33
C LYS A 43 4.20 -13.58 7.37
N ASN A 44 3.69 -13.11 8.50
CA ASN A 44 3.14 -14.01 9.52
C ASN A 44 1.94 -14.79 8.98
N LEU A 45 1.00 -14.11 8.33
CA LEU A 45 -0.18 -14.75 7.75
C LEU A 45 0.19 -15.84 6.72
N GLN A 46 1.08 -15.54 5.77
CA GLN A 46 1.48 -16.50 4.74
C GLN A 46 2.14 -17.74 5.35
N LYS A 47 2.99 -17.56 6.36
CA LYS A 47 3.67 -18.66 7.07
C LYS A 47 2.68 -19.62 7.74
N ASN A 48 1.56 -19.11 8.24
CA ASN A 48 0.54 -19.92 8.90
C ASN A 48 -0.43 -20.57 7.90
N LEU A 49 -0.89 -19.83 6.88
CA LEU A 49 -1.80 -20.36 5.85
C LEU A 49 -1.17 -21.46 5.00
N LYS A 50 0.11 -21.29 4.60
CA LYS A 50 0.83 -22.20 3.69
C LYS A 50 0.12 -22.47 2.34
N ASP A 51 -0.77 -21.57 1.95
CA ASP A 51 -1.44 -21.55 0.65
C ASP A 51 -1.27 -20.15 0.04
N ASP A 52 -0.40 -20.06 -0.96
CA ASP A 52 -0.05 -18.79 -1.61
C ASP A 52 -1.22 -18.21 -2.43
N GLU A 53 -2.03 -19.04 -3.06
CA GLU A 53 -3.15 -18.55 -3.87
C GLU A 53 -4.23 -17.95 -2.97
N LEU A 54 -4.61 -18.69 -1.92
CA LEU A 54 -5.55 -18.23 -0.91
C LEU A 54 -5.04 -16.97 -0.21
N PHE A 55 -3.79 -16.98 0.25
CA PHE A 55 -3.17 -15.83 0.92
C PHE A 55 -3.27 -14.57 0.06
N ILE A 56 -2.87 -14.64 -1.22
CA ILE A 56 -2.90 -13.49 -2.11
C ILE A 56 -4.34 -13.02 -2.35
N LYS A 57 -5.30 -13.95 -2.54
CA LYS A 57 -6.73 -13.61 -2.68
C LYS A 57 -7.27 -12.87 -1.45
N LEU A 58 -6.96 -13.35 -0.24
CA LEU A 58 -7.34 -12.71 1.02
C LEU A 58 -6.73 -11.31 1.15
N VAL A 59 -5.46 -11.12 0.76
CA VAL A 59 -4.82 -9.79 0.77
C VAL A 59 -5.51 -8.83 -0.19
N ILE A 60 -5.87 -9.28 -1.40
CA ILE A 60 -6.61 -8.47 -2.37
C ILE A 60 -7.97 -8.06 -1.78
N LEU A 61 -8.74 -9.02 -1.26
CA LEU A 61 -10.02 -8.76 -0.60
C LEU A 61 -9.86 -7.72 0.52
N ASN A 62 -8.87 -7.91 1.38
CA ASN A 62 -8.62 -7.02 2.50
C ASN A 62 -8.27 -5.59 2.08
N ALA A 63 -7.36 -5.45 1.12
CA ALA A 63 -6.96 -4.13 0.64
C ALA A 63 -8.13 -3.40 -0.02
N LEU A 64 -9.01 -4.11 -0.74
CA LEU A 64 -10.18 -3.51 -1.40
C LEU A 64 -11.19 -2.91 -0.42
N VAL A 65 -11.27 -3.41 0.81
CA VAL A 65 -12.18 -2.92 1.86
C VAL A 65 -11.47 -2.09 2.93
N SER A 66 -10.16 -1.83 2.76
CA SER A 66 -9.33 -1.07 3.70
C SER A 66 -9.50 0.45 3.56
N TYR A 67 -10.73 0.93 3.73
CA TYR A 67 -11.06 2.35 3.70
C TYR A 67 -12.13 2.69 4.75
N GLN A 68 -12.08 3.94 5.24
CA GLN A 68 -12.97 4.40 6.33
C GLN A 68 -12.94 3.42 7.51
N LEU A 69 -11.73 3.02 7.94
CA LEU A 69 -11.53 2.09 9.04
C LEU A 69 -12.07 2.66 10.36
N SER A 70 -12.45 1.78 11.29
CA SER A 70 -12.74 2.12 12.69
C SER A 70 -11.49 2.05 13.59
N SER A 71 -10.33 1.74 13.01
CA SER A 71 -9.02 1.67 13.66
C SER A 71 -7.93 2.27 12.76
N THR A 72 -6.67 2.19 13.17
CA THR A 72 -5.53 2.51 12.27
C THR A 72 -5.35 1.40 11.24
N GLY A 73 -4.65 1.70 10.14
CA GLY A 73 -4.39 0.69 9.11
C GLY A 73 -3.59 -0.50 9.67
N GLU A 74 -2.61 -0.21 10.50
CA GLU A 74 -1.72 -1.18 11.13
C GLU A 74 -2.50 -2.14 12.03
N LEU A 75 -3.40 -1.63 12.87
CA LEU A 75 -4.24 -2.47 13.73
C LEU A 75 -5.21 -3.32 12.91
N TRP A 76 -5.75 -2.77 11.82
CA TRP A 76 -6.61 -3.52 10.92
C TRP A 76 -5.87 -4.69 10.23
N TRP A 77 -4.68 -4.44 9.68
CA TRP A 77 -3.89 -5.50 9.04
C TRP A 77 -3.38 -6.53 10.06
N LYS A 78 -3.12 -6.13 11.31
CA LYS A 78 -2.80 -7.04 12.42
C LYS A 78 -3.99 -7.95 12.75
N GLU A 79 -5.18 -7.36 12.91
CA GLU A 79 -6.42 -8.12 13.17
C GLU A 79 -6.71 -9.12 12.05
N PHE A 80 -6.61 -8.67 10.80
CA PHE A 80 -6.74 -9.52 9.62
C PHE A 80 -5.73 -10.67 9.65
N SER A 81 -4.44 -10.39 9.86
CA SER A 81 -3.42 -11.44 9.89
C SER A 81 -3.66 -12.45 11.01
N ASN A 82 -4.03 -12.00 12.21
CA ASN A 82 -4.26 -12.88 13.35
C ASN A 82 -5.46 -13.79 13.10
N TYR A 83 -6.59 -13.22 12.67
CA TYR A 83 -7.81 -13.99 12.40
C TYR A 83 -7.58 -15.10 11.37
N TRP A 84 -7.00 -14.76 10.23
CA TRP A 84 -6.79 -15.72 9.14
C TRP A 84 -5.60 -16.66 9.37
N SER A 85 -4.76 -16.43 10.38
CA SER A 85 -3.70 -17.38 10.75
C SER A 85 -4.21 -18.54 11.60
N GLU A 86 -5.35 -18.37 12.26
CA GLU A 86 -5.90 -19.33 13.23
C GLU A 86 -7.13 -20.09 12.68
N ILE A 87 -7.73 -19.59 11.59
CA ILE A 87 -8.93 -20.17 11.03
C ILE A 87 -8.61 -21.22 9.97
N GLU A 88 -9.33 -22.33 10.03
CA GLU A 88 -9.43 -23.29 8.94
C GLU A 88 -10.59 -22.87 8.04
N ILE A 89 -10.33 -22.68 6.75
CA ILE A 89 -11.36 -22.36 5.76
C ILE A 89 -12.14 -23.63 5.45
N LYS A 90 -13.43 -23.63 5.76
CA LYS A 90 -14.34 -24.76 5.58
C LYS A 90 -15.28 -24.56 4.40
N ASP A 91 -15.58 -23.31 4.08
CA ASP A 91 -16.56 -22.88 3.10
C ASP A 91 -15.90 -22.02 1.98
N ASP A 92 -16.73 -21.39 1.16
CA ASP A 92 -16.34 -20.38 0.19
C ASP A 92 -15.66 -19.16 0.88
N ILE A 93 -14.46 -18.80 0.40
CA ILE A 93 -13.64 -17.73 0.98
C ILE A 93 -14.36 -16.38 1.04
N PHE A 94 -15.30 -16.09 0.13
CA PHE A 94 -15.99 -14.80 0.09
C PHE A 94 -17.08 -14.74 1.15
N LYS A 95 -17.76 -15.86 1.40
CA LYS A 95 -18.70 -15.99 2.53
C LYS A 95 -17.96 -15.80 3.85
N GLU A 96 -16.88 -16.54 4.07
CA GLU A 96 -16.09 -16.42 5.31
C GLU A 96 -15.49 -15.01 5.48
N TYR A 97 -15.07 -14.37 4.37
CA TYR A 97 -14.59 -13.00 4.43
C TYR A 97 -15.66 -11.98 4.82
N LYS A 98 -16.89 -12.16 4.32
CA LYS A 98 -18.03 -11.33 4.73
C LYS A 98 -18.34 -11.54 6.22
N ASP A 99 -18.30 -12.77 6.69
CA ASP A 99 -18.51 -13.09 8.10
C ASP A 99 -17.41 -12.49 9.00
N PHE A 100 -16.15 -12.54 8.57
CA PHE A 100 -15.04 -11.85 9.22
C PHE A 100 -15.30 -10.34 9.32
N LEU A 101 -15.74 -9.69 8.23
CA LEU A 101 -16.01 -8.26 8.23
C LEU A 101 -17.16 -7.85 9.17
N VAL A 102 -18.18 -8.69 9.33
CA VAL A 102 -19.29 -8.45 10.28
C VAL A 102 -18.77 -8.45 11.72
N ASN A 103 -17.83 -9.34 12.03
CA ASN A 103 -17.37 -9.59 13.40
C ASN A 103 -16.11 -8.79 13.78
N CYS A 104 -15.40 -8.22 12.80
CA CYS A 104 -14.16 -7.48 13.07
C CYS A 104 -14.38 -6.19 13.89
N LYS A 105 -13.31 -5.72 14.52
CA LYS A 105 -13.25 -4.47 15.30
C LYS A 105 -12.74 -3.32 14.43
N GLY A 106 -11.75 -3.57 13.59
CA GLY A 106 -10.99 -2.56 12.87
C GLY A 106 -11.67 -1.97 11.64
N ASN A 107 -12.74 -2.58 11.13
CA ASN A 107 -13.35 -2.21 9.84
C ASN A 107 -14.88 -2.16 9.78
N ARG A 108 -15.54 -1.65 10.83
CA ARG A 108 -17.02 -1.71 11.00
C ARG A 108 -17.84 -0.73 10.17
N ARG A 109 -17.25 0.37 9.70
CA ARG A 109 -17.99 1.43 9.00
C ARG A 109 -18.30 1.03 7.56
N LEU A 110 -19.44 1.49 7.02
CA LEU A 110 -19.83 1.27 5.62
C LEU A 110 -19.85 -0.22 5.19
N LEU A 111 -20.19 -1.12 6.11
CA LEU A 111 -20.17 -2.57 5.90
C LEU A 111 -20.89 -3.00 4.63
N ASN A 112 -22.12 -2.52 4.41
CA ASN A 112 -22.91 -2.85 3.20
C ASN A 112 -22.20 -2.44 1.90
N ALA A 113 -21.49 -1.31 1.88
CA ALA A 113 -20.73 -0.89 0.70
C ALA A 113 -19.50 -1.78 0.45
N LYS A 114 -18.87 -2.26 1.54
CA LYS A 114 -17.75 -3.20 1.48
C LYS A 114 -18.19 -4.58 1.00
N MET A 115 -19.32 -5.09 1.50
CA MET A 115 -19.91 -6.34 1.02
C MET A 115 -20.20 -6.29 -0.49
N LYS A 116 -20.87 -5.23 -0.95
CA LYS A 116 -21.12 -5.02 -2.39
C LYS A 116 -19.84 -4.95 -3.22
N ARG A 117 -18.74 -4.50 -2.63
CA ARG A 117 -17.43 -4.43 -3.31
C ARG A 117 -16.78 -5.81 -3.39
N ILE A 118 -16.97 -6.66 -2.38
CA ILE A 118 -16.58 -8.07 -2.40
C ILE A 118 -17.39 -8.82 -3.46
N ASP A 119 -18.73 -8.66 -3.48
CA ASP A 119 -19.61 -9.30 -4.47
C ASP A 119 -19.17 -8.99 -5.91
N LYS A 120 -18.76 -7.74 -6.16
CA LYS A 120 -18.31 -7.30 -7.50
C LYS A 120 -16.98 -7.94 -7.92
N ILE A 121 -16.06 -8.16 -6.99
CA ILE A 121 -14.74 -8.72 -7.32
C ILE A 121 -14.72 -10.25 -7.27
N GLU A 122 -15.71 -10.85 -6.63
CA GLU A 122 -15.81 -12.29 -6.43
C GLU A 122 -15.70 -13.10 -7.73
N PRO A 123 -16.44 -12.81 -8.82
CA PRO A 123 -16.30 -13.56 -10.07
C PRO A 123 -14.90 -13.49 -10.68
N PHE A 124 -14.22 -12.36 -10.51
CA PHE A 124 -12.84 -12.20 -10.97
C PHE A 124 -11.86 -13.04 -10.15
N LEU A 125 -11.97 -13.00 -8.82
CA LEU A 125 -11.07 -13.73 -7.93
C LEU A 125 -11.33 -15.24 -7.92
N LYS A 126 -12.57 -15.71 -8.12
CA LYS A 126 -12.87 -17.14 -8.26
C LYS A 126 -12.13 -17.78 -9.42
N ASN A 127 -12.02 -17.06 -10.54
CA ASN A 127 -11.33 -17.52 -11.75
C ASN A 127 -9.82 -17.22 -11.74
N LEU A 128 -9.30 -16.60 -10.68
CA LEU A 128 -7.91 -16.19 -10.61
C LEU A 128 -7.05 -17.30 -10.00
N GLY A 129 -6.34 -18.07 -10.82
CA GLY A 129 -5.40 -19.09 -10.35
C GLY A 129 -4.00 -18.53 -10.07
N ILE A 130 -3.15 -19.30 -9.37
CA ILE A 130 -1.77 -18.92 -9.04
C ILE A 130 -0.91 -18.56 -10.27
N GLY A 131 -1.17 -19.22 -11.41
CA GLY A 131 -0.50 -18.91 -12.67
C GLY A 131 -0.82 -17.50 -13.18
N ASP A 132 -2.08 -17.07 -13.05
CA ASP A 132 -2.51 -15.73 -13.45
C ASP A 132 -2.03 -14.67 -12.47
N ILE A 133 -2.05 -14.98 -11.17
CA ILE A 133 -1.42 -14.15 -10.13
C ILE A 133 0.05 -13.87 -10.48
N LYS A 134 0.82 -14.89 -10.87
CA LYS A 134 2.23 -14.73 -11.28
C LYS A 134 2.38 -13.85 -12.53
N LYS A 135 1.46 -13.93 -13.49
CA LYS A 135 1.42 -13.02 -14.66
C LYS A 135 1.11 -11.59 -14.24
N TYR A 136 0.13 -11.39 -13.37
CA TYR A 136 -0.21 -10.07 -12.82
C TYR A 136 0.93 -9.48 -12.00
N TYR A 137 1.69 -10.29 -11.26
CA TYR A 137 2.84 -9.77 -10.52
C TYR A 137 3.96 -9.29 -11.44
N LYS A 138 4.18 -9.98 -12.56
CA LYS A 138 5.09 -9.52 -13.63
C LYS A 138 4.56 -8.26 -14.35
N ASN A 139 3.25 -8.03 -14.36
CA ASN A 139 2.63 -6.87 -14.99
C ASN A 139 1.51 -6.27 -14.14
N MET A 140 1.91 -5.53 -13.10
CA MET A 140 0.97 -4.92 -12.15
C MET A 140 0.10 -3.82 -12.77
N ASN A 141 0.49 -3.25 -13.93
CA ASN A 141 -0.34 -2.31 -14.67
C ASN A 141 -1.62 -2.99 -15.19
N VAL A 142 -1.50 -4.21 -15.73
CA VAL A 142 -2.64 -5.00 -16.20
C VAL A 142 -3.53 -5.40 -15.03
N PHE A 143 -2.95 -5.78 -13.89
CA PHE A 143 -3.71 -6.07 -12.66
C PHE A 143 -4.54 -4.87 -12.20
N ARG A 144 -3.92 -3.69 -12.10
CA ARG A 144 -4.59 -2.44 -11.74
C ARG A 144 -5.79 -2.16 -12.65
N ASN A 145 -5.59 -2.27 -13.96
CA ASN A 145 -6.63 -1.96 -14.95
C ASN A 145 -7.80 -2.94 -14.83
N HIS A 146 -7.52 -4.24 -14.65
CA HIS A 146 -8.57 -5.23 -14.44
C HIS A 146 -9.34 -4.99 -13.15
N LEU A 147 -8.66 -4.72 -12.01
CA LEU A 147 -9.34 -4.35 -10.77
C LEU A 147 -10.25 -3.14 -10.93
N ALA A 148 -9.76 -2.08 -11.59
CA ALA A 148 -10.52 -0.86 -11.83
C ALA A 148 -11.78 -1.12 -12.66
N ASN A 149 -11.66 -1.94 -13.71
CA ASN A 149 -12.77 -2.32 -14.59
C ASN A 149 -13.82 -3.15 -13.85
N GLN A 150 -13.41 -4.19 -13.12
CA GLN A 150 -14.32 -5.04 -12.33
C GLN A 150 -15.13 -4.22 -11.32
N LEU A 151 -14.47 -3.26 -10.67
CA LEU A 151 -15.08 -2.44 -9.63
C LEU A 151 -15.77 -1.18 -10.18
N LYS A 152 -15.71 -0.96 -11.50
CA LYS A 152 -16.21 0.24 -12.20
C LYS A 152 -15.75 1.53 -11.51
N THR A 153 -14.46 1.62 -11.23
CA THR A 153 -13.85 2.76 -10.54
C THR A 153 -12.60 3.24 -11.26
N LYS A 154 -12.13 4.44 -10.90
CA LYS A 154 -10.92 5.02 -11.47
C LYS A 154 -9.68 4.22 -11.07
N LYS A 155 -8.80 3.95 -12.03
CA LYS A 155 -7.56 3.17 -11.79
C LYS A 155 -6.61 3.86 -10.82
N GLU A 156 -6.64 5.19 -10.77
CA GLU A 156 -5.87 6.05 -9.87
C GLU A 156 -6.54 6.24 -8.50
N SER A 157 -7.71 5.64 -8.26
CA SER A 157 -8.35 5.74 -6.96
C SER A 157 -7.47 5.11 -5.87
N LYS A 158 -7.39 5.76 -4.70
CA LYS A 158 -6.55 5.34 -3.57
C LYS A 158 -6.67 3.85 -3.30
N THR A 159 -7.90 3.33 -3.21
CA THR A 159 -8.13 1.92 -2.88
C THR A 159 -7.57 0.99 -3.95
N ILE A 160 -7.68 1.32 -5.24
CA ILE A 160 -7.15 0.47 -6.31
C ILE A 160 -5.62 0.43 -6.27
N VAL A 161 -4.95 1.59 -6.21
CA VAL A 161 -3.48 1.62 -6.18
C VAL A 161 -2.92 1.06 -4.88
N PHE A 162 -3.62 1.23 -3.76
CA PHE A 162 -3.30 0.58 -2.50
C PHE A 162 -3.45 -0.95 -2.58
N THR A 163 -4.52 -1.46 -3.22
CA THR A 163 -4.66 -2.90 -3.48
C THR A 163 -3.52 -3.44 -4.34
N VAL A 164 -3.04 -2.69 -5.34
CA VAL A 164 -1.87 -3.12 -6.13
C VAL A 164 -0.60 -3.17 -5.25
N LYS A 165 -0.40 -2.19 -4.36
CA LYS A 165 0.71 -2.22 -3.40
C LYS A 165 0.64 -3.47 -2.51
N MET A 166 -0.51 -3.75 -1.90
CA MET A 166 -0.67 -4.92 -1.03
C MET A 166 -0.57 -6.25 -1.79
N PHE A 167 -1.04 -6.29 -3.05
CA PHE A 167 -0.83 -7.42 -3.95
C PHE A 167 0.67 -7.64 -4.25
N GLY A 168 1.44 -6.57 -4.47
CA GLY A 168 2.88 -6.65 -4.66
C GLY A 168 3.62 -7.17 -3.43
N TYR A 169 3.19 -6.78 -2.22
CA TYR A 169 3.69 -7.37 -0.98
C TYR A 169 3.38 -8.86 -0.90
N ALA A 170 2.11 -9.26 -1.07
CA ALA A 170 1.71 -10.66 -0.98
C ALA A 170 2.43 -11.53 -2.02
N SER A 171 2.48 -11.08 -3.27
CA SER A 171 3.18 -11.79 -4.35
C SER A 171 4.68 -11.89 -4.12
N ARG A 172 5.31 -10.85 -3.55
CA ARG A 172 6.72 -10.89 -3.18
C ARG A 172 7.00 -11.94 -2.12
N ILE A 173 6.14 -12.02 -1.09
CA ILE A 173 6.25 -13.00 0.00
C ILE A 173 6.09 -14.41 -0.57
N SER A 174 5.01 -14.68 -1.31
CA SER A 174 4.72 -16.00 -1.87
C SER A 174 5.74 -16.48 -2.91
N PHE A 175 6.17 -15.60 -3.81
CA PHE A 175 7.09 -15.99 -4.89
C PHE A 175 8.57 -15.77 -4.56
N ASN A 176 8.87 -15.27 -3.36
CA ASN A 176 10.22 -14.92 -2.90
C ASN A 176 11.03 -14.14 -3.96
N LYS A 177 10.38 -13.19 -4.63
CA LYS A 177 10.96 -12.42 -5.73
C LYS A 177 10.54 -10.97 -5.65
N PHE A 178 11.50 -10.06 -5.66
CA PHE A 178 11.24 -8.63 -5.76
C PHE A 178 11.00 -8.21 -7.22
N ILE A 179 9.84 -7.61 -7.49
CA ILE A 179 9.54 -6.89 -8.72
C ILE A 179 9.13 -5.46 -8.33
N PRO A 180 9.85 -4.42 -8.80
CA PRO A 180 9.48 -3.03 -8.59
C PRO A 180 8.04 -2.73 -9.00
N TYR A 181 7.38 -1.82 -8.29
CA TYR A 181 6.11 -1.28 -8.77
C TYR A 181 6.32 -0.52 -10.09
N PRO A 182 5.35 -0.54 -11.02
CA PRO A 182 5.46 0.25 -12.25
C PRO A 182 5.37 1.75 -11.96
N MET A 183 6.13 2.54 -12.72
CA MET A 183 6.15 4.01 -12.65
C MET A 183 4.77 4.64 -12.95
N GLU A 184 3.92 3.92 -13.69
CA GLU A 184 2.60 4.40 -14.10
C GLU A 184 1.56 4.29 -12.99
N ILE A 185 1.84 3.57 -11.90
CA ILE A 185 0.90 3.39 -10.79
C ILE A 185 1.06 4.54 -9.79
N GLU A 186 -0.05 5.22 -9.55
CA GLU A 186 -0.10 6.42 -8.75
C GLU A 186 0.11 6.15 -7.26
N ILE A 187 0.58 7.16 -6.53
CA ILE A 187 0.66 7.11 -5.08
C ILE A 187 -0.76 7.00 -4.46
N PRO A 188 -0.97 6.22 -3.39
CA PRO A 188 -2.27 6.16 -2.73
C PRO A 188 -2.55 7.49 -2.01
N LYS A 189 -3.34 8.37 -2.64
CA LYS A 189 -3.67 9.69 -2.08
C LYS A 189 -4.59 9.55 -0.86
N ASP A 190 -3.99 9.56 0.33
CA ASP A 190 -4.67 9.74 1.61
C ASP A 190 -4.46 11.14 2.20
N SER A 191 -5.08 11.43 3.34
CA SER A 191 -4.99 12.74 3.99
C SER A 191 -3.57 13.11 4.43
N ARG A 192 -2.70 12.14 4.72
CA ARG A 192 -1.29 12.38 5.08
C ARG A 192 -0.49 12.79 3.84
N ILE A 193 -0.63 12.06 2.73
CA ILE A 193 -0.02 12.43 1.45
C ILE A 193 -0.52 13.80 1.00
N GLU A 194 -1.82 14.07 1.12
CA GLU A 194 -2.40 15.37 0.75
C GLU A 194 -1.84 16.52 1.62
N LYS A 195 -1.79 16.33 2.94
CA LYS A 195 -1.24 17.32 3.88
C LYS A 195 0.26 17.56 3.65
N TYR A 196 1.02 16.49 3.41
CA TYR A 196 2.45 16.58 3.16
C TYR A 196 2.74 17.31 1.84
N THR A 197 2.01 16.98 0.77
CA THR A 197 2.15 17.65 -0.53
C THR A 197 1.91 19.16 -0.44
N ARG A 198 0.92 19.58 0.35
CA ARG A 198 0.57 21.00 0.56
C ARG A 198 1.70 21.85 1.18
N LYS A 199 2.72 21.23 1.77
CA LYS A 199 3.92 21.96 2.24
C LYS A 199 4.78 22.50 1.09
N PHE A 200 4.71 21.84 -0.08
CA PHE A 200 5.57 22.10 -1.23
C PHE A 200 4.83 22.81 -2.36
N THR A 201 3.57 22.41 -2.61
CA THR A 201 2.80 22.87 -3.76
C THR A 201 1.29 22.81 -3.53
N ASN A 202 0.54 23.57 -4.33
CA ASN A 202 -0.92 23.47 -4.43
C ASN A 202 -1.37 22.55 -5.59
N GLU A 203 -0.43 21.94 -6.30
CA GLU A 203 -0.71 20.95 -7.34
C GLU A 203 -1.46 19.74 -6.76
N GLU A 204 -2.27 19.09 -7.60
CA GLU A 204 -2.95 17.85 -7.22
C GLU A 204 -1.90 16.76 -6.87
N PRO A 205 -2.01 16.09 -5.70
CA PRO A 205 -0.95 15.20 -5.21
C PRO A 205 -0.57 14.05 -6.13
N ILE A 206 -1.53 13.44 -6.82
CA ILE A 206 -1.23 12.35 -7.76
C ILE A 206 -0.35 12.86 -8.91
N LYS A 207 -0.66 14.03 -9.47
CA LYS A 207 0.16 14.67 -10.51
C LYS A 207 1.55 15.02 -9.99
N PHE A 208 1.64 15.64 -8.82
CA PHE A 208 2.90 16.02 -8.20
C PHE A 208 3.83 14.81 -7.99
N TRP A 209 3.36 13.77 -7.30
CA TRP A 209 4.19 12.59 -7.00
C TRP A 209 4.52 11.77 -8.24
N LYS A 210 3.66 11.76 -9.26
CA LYS A 210 3.97 11.15 -10.55
C LYS A 210 5.10 11.87 -11.28
N LYS A 211 5.10 13.21 -11.24
CA LYS A 211 6.19 14.03 -11.80
C LYS A 211 7.49 13.78 -11.03
N ILE A 212 7.47 13.88 -9.70
CA ILE A 212 8.63 13.61 -8.85
C ILE A 212 9.21 12.22 -9.13
N GLY A 213 8.38 11.18 -9.11
CA GLY A 213 8.82 9.80 -9.34
C GLY A 213 9.52 9.61 -10.69
N ARG A 214 9.05 10.27 -11.75
CA ARG A 214 9.70 10.25 -13.06
C ARG A 214 11.05 10.95 -13.06
N GLU A 215 11.13 12.13 -12.43
CA GLU A 215 12.37 12.92 -12.37
C GLU A 215 13.49 12.22 -11.59
N ILE A 216 13.14 11.46 -10.55
CA ILE A 216 14.11 10.72 -9.73
C ILE A 216 14.20 9.22 -10.06
N ASN A 217 13.45 8.74 -11.06
CA ASN A 217 13.31 7.33 -11.43
C ASN A 217 12.94 6.41 -10.25
N LEU A 218 12.00 6.83 -9.40
CA LEU A 218 11.47 6.06 -8.28
C LEU A 218 9.94 5.94 -8.38
N PRO A 219 9.37 4.73 -8.54
CA PRO A 219 7.93 4.55 -8.68
C PRO A 219 7.13 5.15 -7.51
N PRO A 220 5.97 5.79 -7.77
CA PRO A 220 5.20 6.47 -6.71
C PRO A 220 4.77 5.56 -5.55
N LEU A 221 4.52 4.27 -5.79
CA LEU A 221 4.23 3.30 -4.73
C LEU A 221 5.43 3.02 -3.81
N HIS A 222 6.66 3.13 -4.31
CA HIS A 222 7.86 3.06 -3.47
C HIS A 222 8.12 4.37 -2.72
N ILE A 223 7.79 5.52 -3.33
CA ILE A 223 7.79 6.81 -2.61
C ILE A 223 6.82 6.76 -1.42
N ASP A 224 5.62 6.19 -1.59
CA ASP A 224 4.67 5.97 -0.48
C ASP A 224 5.34 5.21 0.68
N SER A 225 6.07 4.13 0.38
CA SER A 225 6.77 3.32 1.37
C SER A 225 7.87 4.07 2.12
N ILE A 226 8.50 5.06 1.48
CA ILE A 226 9.51 5.93 2.14
C ILE A 226 8.84 6.96 3.06
N LEU A 227 7.75 7.59 2.60
CA LEU A 227 7.11 8.68 3.34
C LEU A 227 6.29 8.17 4.53
N TRP A 228 5.58 7.07 4.34
CA TRP A 228 4.58 6.58 5.29
C TRP A 228 5.12 6.36 6.72
N PRO A 229 6.32 5.77 6.94
CA PRO A 229 6.87 5.53 8.27
C PRO A 229 6.99 6.80 9.13
N VAL A 230 7.30 7.94 8.52
CA VAL A 230 7.57 9.19 9.23
C VAL A 230 6.40 10.16 9.24
N LEU A 231 5.42 10.00 8.33
CA LEU A 231 4.15 10.73 8.36
C LEU A 231 3.16 10.17 9.39
N GLY A 232 3.41 8.97 9.92
CA GLY A 232 2.65 8.36 11.01
C GLY A 232 3.13 8.78 12.41
N LYS A 233 2.39 8.30 13.43
CA LYS A 233 2.72 8.50 14.86
C LYS A 233 3.11 7.19 15.56
N SER A 234 3.24 6.08 14.84
CA SER A 234 3.55 4.78 15.46
C SER A 234 4.97 4.79 16.03
N HIS A 235 5.10 4.54 17.33
CA HIS A 235 6.39 4.41 18.01
C HIS A 235 7.16 3.20 17.49
N GLU A 236 6.49 2.06 17.38
CA GLU A 236 7.04 0.80 16.87
C GLU A 236 7.67 0.98 15.48
N VAL A 237 6.98 1.69 14.57
CA VAL A 237 7.50 1.98 13.22
C VAL A 237 8.77 2.82 13.28
N ARG A 238 8.86 3.79 14.20
CA ARG A 238 10.06 4.62 14.36
C ARG A 238 11.23 3.84 14.96
N GLU A 239 10.96 2.90 15.86
CA GLU A 239 11.98 2.00 16.41
C GLU A 239 12.52 1.06 15.33
N LEU A 240 11.62 0.43 14.56
CA LEU A 240 12.01 -0.41 13.42
C LEU A 240 12.81 0.38 12.39
N LEU A 241 12.41 1.62 12.09
CA LEU A 241 13.14 2.50 11.18
C LEU A 241 14.59 2.72 11.61
N LYS A 242 14.82 3.08 12.89
CA LYS A 242 16.17 3.27 13.45
C LYS A 242 16.98 1.98 13.48
N LYS A 243 16.32 0.85 13.71
CA LYS A 243 16.97 -0.46 13.82
C LYS A 243 17.36 -1.03 12.45
N HIS A 244 16.53 -0.83 11.43
CA HIS A 244 16.62 -1.56 10.18
C HIS A 244 16.99 -0.70 8.97
N CYS A 245 16.95 0.63 9.05
CA CYS A 245 17.33 1.48 7.91
C CYS A 245 18.57 2.31 8.24
N LYS A 246 19.68 2.04 7.53
CA LYS A 246 20.95 2.79 7.70
C LYS A 246 20.81 4.28 7.36
N LYS A 247 19.82 4.63 6.53
CA LYS A 247 19.52 5.99 6.09
C LYS A 247 18.35 6.61 6.87
N SER A 248 18.07 6.14 8.10
CA SER A 248 16.94 6.63 8.90
C SER A 248 16.94 8.15 9.07
N ASP A 249 18.11 8.77 9.18
CA ASP A 249 18.26 10.22 9.37
C ASP A 249 17.74 11.01 8.18
N LEU A 250 18.00 10.55 6.94
CA LEU A 250 17.43 11.14 5.73
C LEU A 250 15.92 11.03 5.69
N ILE A 251 15.36 9.91 6.19
CA ILE A 251 13.92 9.70 6.24
C ILE A 251 13.28 10.63 7.28
N PHE A 252 13.91 10.82 8.45
CA PHE A 252 13.44 11.79 9.44
C PHE A 252 13.50 13.23 8.92
N LYS A 253 14.56 13.58 8.17
CA LYS A 253 14.72 14.89 7.53
C LYS A 253 13.54 15.24 6.59
N LEU A 254 12.91 14.25 5.94
CA LEU A 254 11.74 14.48 5.08
C LEU A 254 10.56 15.15 5.81
N VAL A 255 10.42 14.94 7.13
CA VAL A 255 9.33 15.56 7.91
C VAL A 255 9.60 17.04 8.22
N GLU A 256 10.87 17.41 8.26
CA GLU A 256 11.36 18.76 8.60
C GLU A 256 11.28 19.74 7.42
N LEU A 257 11.21 19.21 6.19
CA LEU A 257 10.85 19.96 4.99
C LEU A 257 9.45 20.58 5.11
#